data_AF-C5KW89-F1
#
_entry.id   AF-C5KW89-F1
#
_cell.length_a   1.000
_cell.length_b   1.000
_cell.length_c   1.000
_cell.angle_alpha   90.00
_cell.angle_beta   90.00
_cell.angle_gamma   90.00
#
_symmetry.space_group_name_H-M   'P 1'
#
loop_
_entity.id
_entity.type
_entity.pdbx_description
1 polymer ?
#
loop_
_entity_poly.entity_id
_entity_poly.type
_entity_poly.pdbx_seq_one_letter_code
_entity_poly.pdbx_strand_id
1 'polypeptide(L)' 'YSDDEVVAADHLASCIMTPIEMDVWASIKNIKDPEYPMWTLSQLRICYPTGVCVKDDTMMIEFTPTVEHCSLATLIGL' A
#
# COMPACT_ATOMS: atom_id res chain seq x y z
N TYR A 1 -8.94 43.44 -1.18
CA TYR A 1 -9.75 42.64 -2.11
C TYR A 1 -8.81 42.17 -3.19
N SER A 2 -8.21 41.00 -2.97
CA SER A 2 -7.48 40.15 -3.93
C SER A 2 -6.88 39.02 -3.09
N ASP A 3 -7.78 38.14 -2.66
CA ASP A 3 -7.53 36.90 -1.93
C ASP A 3 -7.12 35.80 -2.91
N ASP A 4 -5.93 35.89 -3.51
CA ASP A 4 -5.47 34.92 -4.53
C ASP A 4 -4.09 34.30 -4.22
N GLU A 5 -3.72 34.18 -2.93
CA GLU A 5 -2.41 33.58 -2.55
C GLU A 5 -2.53 32.46 -1.49
N VAL A 6 -3.52 31.56 -1.60
CA VAL A 6 -3.65 30.40 -0.69
C VAL A 6 -3.95 29.05 -1.34
N VAL A 7 -3.90 28.89 -2.67
CA VAL A 7 -4.32 27.62 -3.33
C VAL A 7 -3.16 26.78 -3.89
N ALA A 8 -1.98 26.78 -3.25
CA ALA A 8 -0.83 26.00 -3.73
C ALA A 8 -0.10 25.17 -2.67
N ALA A 9 -0.58 25.12 -1.43
CA ALA A 9 0.04 24.32 -0.36
C ALA A 9 -0.62 22.96 -0.12
N ASP A 10 -1.81 22.71 -0.71
CA ASP A 10 -2.65 21.56 -0.32
C ASP A 10 -2.48 20.30 -1.20
N HIS A 11 -1.67 20.35 -2.27
CA HIS A 11 -1.46 19.20 -3.15
C HIS A 11 -0.17 18.41 -2.90
N LEU A 12 0.67 18.83 -1.94
CA LEU A 12 1.85 18.04 -1.50
C LEU A 12 1.57 17.12 -0.30
N ALA A 13 0.41 17.26 0.36
CA ALA A 13 0.03 16.41 1.49
C ALA A 13 -0.16 14.93 1.09
N SER A 14 -0.28 14.62 -0.21
CA SER A 14 -0.48 13.26 -0.71
C SER A 14 0.77 12.38 -0.69
N CYS A 15 1.96 12.89 -0.33
CA CYS A 15 3.21 12.13 -0.52
C CYS A 15 3.92 11.71 0.79
N ILE A 16 3.40 12.09 1.96
CA ILE A 16 4.02 11.73 3.24
C ILE A 16 3.14 10.71 3.95
N MET A 17 3.65 9.49 4.01
CA MET A 17 3.04 8.38 4.75
C MET A 17 2.96 8.73 6.23
N THR A 18 1.80 8.52 6.85
CA THR A 18 1.64 8.72 8.30
C THR A 18 2.45 7.69 9.09
N PRO A 19 2.75 7.94 10.38
CA PRO A 19 3.46 6.96 11.21
C PRO A 19 2.77 5.59 11.25
N ILE A 20 1.43 5.56 11.22
CA ILE A 20 0.63 4.33 11.26
C ILE A 20 0.74 3.60 9.91
N GLU A 21 0.58 4.29 8.80
CA GLU A 21 0.74 3.71 7.46
C GLU A 21 2.15 3.13 7.26
N MET A 22 3.17 3.77 7.81
CA MET A 22 4.55 3.28 7.76
C MET A 22 4.74 1.97 8.54
N ASP A 23 4.09 1.84 9.71
CA ASP A 23 4.17 0.63 10.53
C ASP A 23 3.45 -0.55 9.85
N VAL A 24 2.29 -0.27 9.25
CA VAL A 24 1.55 -1.21 8.41
C VAL A 24 2.40 -1.64 7.21
N TRP A 25 3.00 -0.70 6.49
CA TRP A 25 3.89 -0.96 5.37
C TRP A 25 5.08 -1.85 5.78
N ALA A 26 5.70 -1.54 6.92
CA ALA A 26 6.81 -2.32 7.45
C ALA A 26 6.42 -3.77 7.76
N SER A 27 5.17 -3.99 8.16
CA SER A 27 4.61 -5.31 8.42
C SER A 27 4.33 -6.08 7.12
N ILE A 28 3.68 -5.46 6.13
CA ILE A 28 3.28 -6.16 4.89
C ILE A 28 4.44 -6.40 3.91
N LYS A 29 5.43 -5.51 3.86
CA LYS A 29 6.53 -5.60 2.86
C LYS A 29 7.37 -6.87 2.96
N ASN A 30 7.41 -7.49 4.15
CA ASN A 30 8.21 -8.67 4.47
C ASN A 30 7.41 -9.97 4.41
N ILE A 31 6.10 -9.91 4.13
CA ILE A 31 5.28 -11.11 3.91
C ILE A 31 5.87 -11.86 2.72
N LYS A 32 6.06 -13.16 2.90
CA LYS A 32 6.55 -14.06 1.85
C LYS A 32 5.41 -14.45 0.95
N ASP A 33 5.69 -14.51 -0.34
CA ASP A 33 4.71 -14.97 -1.30
C ASP A 33 4.46 -16.49 -1.10
N PRO A 34 3.19 -16.94 -1.05
CA PRO A 34 2.86 -18.35 -0.87
C PRO A 34 3.28 -19.23 -2.06
N GLU A 35 3.34 -18.68 -3.27
CA GLU A 35 3.82 -19.38 -4.47
C GLU A 35 5.36 -19.31 -4.57
N TYR A 36 5.95 -18.23 -4.06
CA TYR A 36 7.39 -17.98 -4.08
C TYR A 36 7.97 -17.72 -2.67
N PRO A 37 8.18 -18.75 -1.82
CA PRO A 37 8.57 -18.60 -0.40
C PRO A 37 9.92 -17.91 -0.13
N MET A 38 10.72 -17.71 -1.16
CA MET A 38 12.01 -16.99 -1.09
C MET A 38 11.88 -15.50 -1.42
N TRP A 39 10.74 -15.06 -1.94
CA TRP A 39 10.49 -13.69 -2.38
C TRP A 39 9.42 -13.04 -1.49
N THR A 40 9.57 -11.74 -1.24
CA THR A 40 8.55 -10.97 -0.50
C THR A 40 7.56 -10.29 -1.44
N LEU A 41 6.35 -10.00 -0.95
CA LEU A 41 5.32 -9.30 -1.72
C LEU A 41 5.83 -7.96 -2.28
N SER A 42 6.68 -7.25 -1.52
CA SER A 42 7.29 -6.00 -1.99
C SER A 42 8.29 -6.22 -3.13
N GLN A 43 9.07 -7.30 -3.10
CA GLN A 43 10.02 -7.63 -4.17
C GLN A 43 9.30 -8.03 -5.47
N LEU A 44 8.15 -8.70 -5.34
CA LEU A 44 7.31 -9.09 -6.47
C LEU A 44 6.40 -7.97 -6.97
N ARG A 45 6.50 -6.76 -6.39
CA ARG A 45 5.63 -5.61 -6.69
C ARG A 45 4.13 -5.88 -6.47
N ILE A 46 3.81 -6.83 -5.60
CA ILE A 46 2.43 -7.17 -5.21
C ILE A 46 1.87 -6.10 -4.27
N CYS A 47 2.71 -5.52 -3.42
CA CYS A 47 2.34 -4.41 -2.52
C CYS A 47 3.31 -3.24 -2.65
N TYR A 48 2.82 -2.02 -2.43
CA TYR A 48 3.60 -0.79 -2.53
C TYR A 48 3.19 0.21 -1.43
N PRO A 49 4.09 1.13 -1.03
CA PRO A 49 3.81 2.08 0.05
C PRO A 49 2.60 2.96 -0.24
N THR A 50 2.45 3.42 -1.49
CA THR A 50 1.33 4.28 -1.90
C THR A 50 -0.02 3.56 -1.91
N GLY A 51 -0.04 2.24 -1.73
CA GLY A 51 -1.25 1.42 -1.68
C GLY A 51 -1.75 1.22 -0.25
N VAL A 52 -1.04 1.73 0.76
CA VAL A 52 -1.46 1.70 2.15
C VAL A 52 -2.03 3.07 2.51
N CYS A 53 -3.32 3.12 2.84
CA CYS A 53 -3.99 4.34 3.25
C CYS A 53 -4.79 4.07 4.54
N VAL A 54 -4.60 4.94 5.54
CA VAL A 54 -5.36 4.89 6.80
C VAL A 54 -6.24 6.13 6.89
N LYS A 55 -7.55 5.92 7.06
CA LYS A 55 -8.53 6.98 7.23
C LYS A 55 -9.38 6.70 8.46
N ASP A 56 -9.28 7.59 9.45
CA ASP A 56 -9.95 7.45 10.75
C ASP A 56 -9.67 6.07 11.36
N ASP A 57 -10.68 5.21 11.47
CA ASP A 57 -10.58 3.84 11.99
C ASP A 57 -10.55 2.76 10.90
N THR A 58 -10.43 3.15 9.62
CA THR A 58 -10.42 2.24 8.46
C THR A 58 -9.05 2.22 7.79
N MET A 59 -8.59 1.03 7.45
CA MET A 59 -7.35 0.81 6.70
C MET A 59 -7.66 0.19 5.34
N MET A 60 -7.10 0.79 4.28
CA MET A 60 -7.18 0.29 2.92
C MET A 60 -5.78 -0.11 2.46
N ILE A 61 -5.66 -1.33 1.92
CA ILE A 61 -4.42 -1.86 1.38
C ILE A 61 -4.70 -2.38 -0.02
N GLU A 62 -3.97 -1.85 -1.01
CA GLU A 62 -4.04 -2.29 -2.40
C GLU A 62 -2.98 -3.37 -2.69
N PHE A 63 -3.42 -4.47 -3.29
CA PHE A 63 -2.56 -5.56 -3.72
C PHE A 63 -2.75 -5.83 -5.22
N THR A 64 -1.64 -5.97 -5.94
CA THR A 64 -1.62 -6.42 -7.33
C THR A 64 -1.24 -7.89 -7.36
N PRO A 65 -2.17 -8.82 -7.59
CA PRO A 65 -1.85 -10.25 -7.56
C PRO A 65 -0.79 -10.61 -8.61
N THR A 66 0.08 -11.57 -8.27
CA THR A 66 0.95 -12.21 -9.25
C THR A 66 0.09 -12.86 -10.33
N VAL A 67 0.48 -12.67 -11.60
CA VAL A 67 -0.23 -13.28 -12.74
C VAL A 67 -0.26 -14.80 -12.59
N GLU A 68 -1.43 -15.38 -12.81
CA GLU A 68 -1.78 -16.75 -12.48
C GLU A 68 -0.84 -17.82 -13.09
N HIS A 69 -0.19 -18.61 -12.25
CA HIS A 69 -0.19 -20.07 -12.48
C HIS A 69 -1.38 -20.66 -11.72
N CYS A 70 -2.56 -20.58 -12.37
CA CYS A 70 -3.88 -20.93 -11.86
C CYS A 70 -3.89 -22.23 -11.01
N SER A 71 -3.91 -22.08 -9.68
CA SER A 71 -4.42 -23.10 -8.74
C SER A 71 -4.69 -22.59 -7.32
N LEU A 72 -4.26 -21.38 -6.94
CA LEU A 72 -4.32 -20.89 -5.54
C LEU A 72 -4.81 -19.43 -5.39
N ALA A 73 -5.73 -18.98 -6.23
CA ALA A 73 -6.37 -17.65 -6.13
C ALA A 73 -7.26 -17.45 -4.87
N THR A 74 -7.14 -18.30 -3.84
CA THR A 74 -7.91 -18.25 -2.60
C THR A 74 -7.04 -18.55 -1.37
N LEU A 75 -5.76 -18.10 -1.37
CA LEU A 75 -4.88 -18.26 -0.21
C LEU A 75 -4.46 -16.93 0.44
N ILE A 76 -4.93 -15.80 -0.07
CA ILE A 76 -4.95 -14.57 0.71
C ILE A 76 -6.36 -14.48 1.28
N GLY A 77 -6.58 -15.11 2.44
CA GLY A 77 -7.84 -15.05 3.17
C GLY A 77 -8.09 -13.66 3.74
N LEU A 78 -8.45 -12.72 2.85
CA LEU A 78 -9.14 -11.48 3.17
C LEU A 78 -10.61 -11.77 3.47
#